data_AF-A0A0P6RRC9-F1
#
_entry.id   AF-A0A0P6RRC9-F1
#
_cell.length_a   1.000
_cell.length_b   1.000
_cell.length_c   1.000
_cell.angle_alpha   90.00
_cell.angle_beta   90.00
_cell.angle_gamma   90.00
#
_symmetry.space_group_name_H-M   'P 1'
#
loop_
_entity.id
_entity.type
_entity.pdbx_description
1 polymer ?
#
loop_
_entity_poly.entity_id
_entity_poly.type
_entity_poly.pdbx_seq_one_letter_code
_entity_poly.pdbx_strand_id
1 'polypeptide(L)'
;MCADRVTGDEVKAMVREGAKRRTSFAFCLDPLKDPLMMIQPGSKPEALRAPLKQAGGKPPMLWGTYVVQGDQMEMICEQAPTQMLLQLKRFLKSSRIKVGVLFLDDGGNILDSLKSEATRETASKDADISDISTPDIAPSAVEPLKRRLKRIQPRIALAPGPLELKLNRALGKTVSLINAGRLQEAETLVLVIERSLAALGKDREDEDSTLKRGQRESDQRSLGAQIKRAQGLQAHVARAPGPARDRLTQAIHKAARLLKQRDLNGAKDAMDKIEKALTSLV
;
A
#
# COMPACT_ATOMS: atom_id res chain seq x y z
N MET A 1 -24.54 36.53 1.03
CA MET A 1 -23.97 35.84 2.21
C MET A 1 -22.58 36.38 2.46
N CYS A 2 -22.22 36.66 3.71
CA CYS A 2 -20.89 37.17 4.08
C CYS A 2 -19.87 36.03 4.16
N ALA A 3 -18.58 36.35 4.13
CA ALA A 3 -17.52 35.40 4.41
C ALA A 3 -17.33 35.31 5.92
N ASP A 4 -17.34 34.09 6.47
CA ASP A 4 -17.25 33.86 7.91
C ASP A 4 -15.81 33.51 8.29
N ARG A 5 -15.26 34.18 9.30
CA ARG A 5 -13.95 33.81 9.87
C ARG A 5 -14.10 32.52 10.68
N VAL A 6 -13.13 31.62 10.55
CA VAL A 6 -13.05 30.38 11.31
C VAL A 6 -11.84 30.43 12.23
N THR A 7 -12.09 30.43 13.53
CA THR A 7 -11.09 30.22 14.58
C THR A 7 -10.96 28.75 14.96
N GLY A 8 -9.97 28.40 15.79
CA GLY A 8 -9.71 27.01 16.20
C GLY A 8 -10.92 26.29 16.80
N ASP A 9 -11.72 26.99 17.60
CA ASP A 9 -12.93 26.43 18.22
C ASP A 9 -14.10 26.31 17.23
N GLU A 10 -14.12 27.13 16.19
CA GLU A 10 -15.14 27.17 15.15
C GLU A 10 -14.91 26.16 14.02
N VAL A 11 -13.77 25.45 14.01
CA VAL A 11 -13.51 24.40 13.01
C VAL A 11 -14.55 23.29 13.09
N LYS A 12 -15.17 23.04 14.26
CA LYS A 12 -16.32 22.13 14.37
C LYS A 12 -17.53 22.61 13.57
N ALA A 13 -17.78 23.93 13.55
CA ALA A 13 -18.85 24.53 12.75
C ALA A 13 -18.54 24.43 11.25
N MET A 14 -17.28 24.66 10.86
CA MET A 14 -16.79 24.41 9.50
C MET A 14 -17.08 22.97 9.05
N VAL A 15 -16.73 21.96 9.86
CA VAL A 15 -17.00 20.54 9.53
C VAL A 15 -18.51 20.29 9.35
N ARG A 16 -19.35 20.86 10.23
CA ARG A 16 -20.80 20.75 10.12
C ARG A 16 -21.35 21.40 8.85
N GLU A 17 -20.78 22.52 8.41
CA GLU A 17 -21.22 23.20 7.20
C GLU A 17 -20.79 22.42 5.94
N GLY A 18 -19.56 21.93 5.91
CA GLY A 18 -19.05 21.06 4.84
C GLY A 18 -19.82 19.75 4.69
N ALA A 19 -20.44 19.24 5.76
CA ALA A 19 -21.29 18.05 5.72
C ALA A 19 -22.66 18.31 5.07
N LYS A 20 -23.13 19.56 5.08
CA LYS A 20 -24.41 19.94 4.45
C LYS A 20 -24.23 20.21 2.95
N ARG A 21 -23.12 20.85 2.58
CA ARG A 21 -22.85 21.29 1.21
C ARG A 21 -21.38 21.58 0.98
N ARG A 22 -20.97 21.51 -0.29
CA ARG A 22 -19.66 22.00 -0.72
C ARG A 22 -19.53 23.49 -0.39
N THR A 23 -18.47 23.83 0.31
CA THR A 23 -18.24 25.16 0.85
C THR A 23 -16.87 25.66 0.41
N SER A 24 -16.78 26.93 0.04
CA SER A 24 -15.52 27.54 -0.35
C SER A 24 -14.73 27.95 0.88
N PHE A 25 -13.41 27.86 0.80
CA PHE A 25 -12.52 28.26 1.87
C PHE A 25 -11.30 29.01 1.33
N ALA A 26 -10.75 29.87 2.18
CA ALA A 26 -9.46 30.49 1.97
C ALA A 26 -8.69 30.56 3.30
N PHE A 27 -7.37 30.45 3.19
CA PHE A 27 -6.46 30.34 4.32
C PHE A 27 -5.18 31.15 4.06
N CYS A 28 -4.74 31.89 5.07
CA CYS A 28 -3.46 32.58 5.09
C CYS A 28 -2.95 32.72 6.52
N LEU A 29 -1.75 33.28 6.64
CA LEU A 29 -1.26 33.79 7.91
C LEU A 29 -1.42 35.31 7.94
N ASP A 30 -1.71 35.84 9.13
CA ASP A 30 -1.68 37.27 9.39
C ASP A 30 -0.21 37.77 9.62
N PRO A 31 0.02 39.07 9.89
CA PRO A 31 1.38 39.58 10.14
C PRO A 31 2.06 38.99 11.38
N LEU A 32 1.30 38.52 12.35
CA LEU A 32 1.78 37.87 13.58
C LEU A 32 2.00 36.37 13.39
N LYS A 33 1.77 35.85 12.17
CA LYS A 33 1.81 34.44 11.79
C LYS A 33 0.67 33.61 12.39
N ASP A 34 -0.42 34.26 12.79
CA ASP A 34 -1.62 33.58 13.25
C ASP A 34 -2.45 33.08 12.07
N PRO A 35 -3.03 31.86 12.18
CA PRO A 35 -3.84 31.28 11.13
C PRO A 35 -5.15 32.05 10.96
N LEU A 36 -5.40 32.50 9.74
CA LEU A 36 -6.64 33.14 9.33
C LEU A 36 -7.31 32.26 8.28
N MET A 37 -8.49 31.73 8.62
CA MET A 37 -9.32 30.95 7.72
C MET A 37 -10.67 31.64 7.53
N MET A 38 -11.17 31.64 6.30
CA MET A 38 -12.52 32.07 5.98
C MET A 38 -13.26 31.01 5.17
N ILE A 39 -14.56 30.91 5.39
CA ILE A 39 -15.45 30.02 4.65
C ILE A 39 -16.67 30.77 4.11
N GLN A 40 -17.20 30.31 2.98
CA GLN A 40 -18.45 30.83 2.44
C GLN A 40 -19.14 29.76 1.57
N PRO A 41 -20.39 29.37 1.88
CA PRO A 41 -21.12 28.40 1.07
C PRO A 41 -21.51 28.96 -0.30
N GLY A 42 -21.34 28.15 -1.35
CA GLY A 42 -21.86 28.44 -2.70
C GLY A 42 -21.16 29.57 -3.48
N SER A 43 -20.13 30.22 -2.93
CA SER A 43 -19.32 31.20 -3.65
C SER A 43 -18.14 30.55 -4.38
N LYS A 44 -17.52 31.27 -5.33
CA LYS A 44 -16.24 30.85 -5.91
C LYS A 44 -15.11 31.02 -4.87
N PRO A 45 -14.18 30.07 -4.72
CA PRO A 45 -13.09 30.17 -3.75
C PRO A 45 -12.26 31.45 -3.84
N GLU A 46 -12.00 31.91 -5.07
CA GLU A 46 -11.25 33.15 -5.31
C GLU A 46 -11.92 34.39 -4.69
N ALA A 47 -13.25 34.41 -4.57
CA ALA A 47 -13.99 35.53 -4.00
C ALA A 47 -13.63 35.78 -2.52
N LEU A 48 -13.09 34.79 -1.83
CA LEU A 48 -12.66 34.90 -0.43
C LEU A 48 -11.34 35.66 -0.26
N ARG A 49 -10.58 35.92 -1.33
CA ARG A 49 -9.28 36.63 -1.25
C ARG A 49 -9.41 38.06 -0.73
N ALA A 50 -10.42 38.80 -1.18
CA ALA A 50 -10.63 40.18 -0.76
C ALA A 50 -11.04 40.27 0.73
N PRO A 51 -12.03 39.49 1.22
CA PRO A 51 -12.31 39.35 2.64
C PRO A 51 -11.10 38.93 3.47
N LEU A 52 -10.29 37.99 2.99
CA LEU A 52 -9.09 37.52 3.68
C LEU A 52 -8.08 38.66 3.89
N LYS A 53 -7.85 39.47 2.85
CA LYS A 53 -6.96 40.65 2.91
C LYS A 53 -7.49 41.71 3.88
N GLN A 54 -8.80 41.98 3.85
CA GLN A 54 -9.43 42.93 4.77
C GLN A 54 -9.31 42.48 6.22
N ALA A 55 -9.36 41.18 6.47
CA ALA A 55 -9.16 40.58 7.79
C ALA A 55 -7.67 40.46 8.21
N GLY A 56 -6.74 41.08 7.46
CA GLY A 56 -5.32 41.12 7.79
C GLY A 56 -4.45 40.05 7.11
N GLY A 57 -5.03 39.23 6.26
CA GLY A 57 -4.33 38.16 5.56
C GLY A 57 -3.28 38.63 4.55
N LYS A 58 -2.08 38.04 4.59
CA LYS A 58 -1.00 38.34 3.62
C LYS A 58 -0.66 37.12 2.75
N PRO A 59 -0.17 37.33 1.52
CA PRO A 59 0.42 36.26 0.72
C PRO A 59 1.61 35.60 1.44
N PRO A 60 1.86 34.30 1.24
CA PRO A 60 1.13 33.39 0.35
C PRO A 60 -0.26 33.00 0.90
N MET A 61 -1.23 32.84 -0.01
CA MET A 61 -2.61 32.46 0.30
C MET A 61 -2.93 31.11 -0.34
N LEU A 62 -3.84 30.37 0.28
CA LEU A 62 -4.37 29.11 -0.23
C LEU A 62 -5.90 29.20 -0.26
N TRP A 63 -6.53 28.70 -1.31
CA TRP A 63 -7.99 28.66 -1.39
C TRP A 63 -8.47 27.46 -2.18
N GLY A 64 -9.75 27.16 -2.01
CA GLY A 64 -10.41 26.09 -2.73
C GLY A 64 -11.79 25.78 -2.18
N THR A 65 -12.24 24.54 -2.37
CA THR A 65 -13.51 24.07 -1.82
C THR A 65 -13.29 22.89 -0.89
N TYR A 66 -14.19 22.71 0.06
CA TYR A 66 -14.24 21.51 0.88
C TYR A 66 -15.65 20.94 1.00
N VAL A 67 -15.71 19.64 1.22
CA VAL A 67 -16.92 18.89 1.52
C VAL A 67 -16.59 17.83 2.56
N VAL A 68 -17.53 17.50 3.43
CA VAL A 68 -17.37 16.44 4.42
C VAL A 68 -18.30 15.29 4.04
N GLN A 69 -17.73 14.10 3.86
CA GLN A 69 -18.45 12.87 3.58
C GLN A 69 -18.10 11.85 4.67
N GLY A 70 -19.09 11.49 5.49
CA GLY A 70 -18.89 10.56 6.61
C GLY A 70 -17.83 11.08 7.60
N ASP A 71 -16.75 10.33 7.76
CA ASP A 71 -15.62 10.63 8.64
C ASP A 71 -14.45 11.34 7.94
N GLN A 72 -14.61 11.74 6.67
CA GLN A 72 -13.57 12.33 5.85
C GLN A 72 -13.98 13.70 5.28
N MET A 73 -13.10 14.68 5.41
CA MET A 73 -13.20 16.01 4.80
C MET A 73 -12.28 16.08 3.58
N GLU A 74 -12.86 16.27 2.41
CA GLU A 74 -12.11 16.48 1.17
C GLU A 74 -11.97 17.97 0.92
N MET A 75 -10.73 18.46 0.86
CA MET A 75 -10.37 19.85 0.57
C MET A 75 -9.66 19.90 -0.78
N ILE A 76 -10.36 20.38 -1.81
CA ILE A 76 -9.80 20.64 -3.14
C ILE A 76 -9.16 22.01 -3.12
N CYS A 77 -7.84 22.08 -3.28
CA CYS A 77 -7.06 23.31 -3.31
C CYS A 77 -6.76 23.72 -4.75
N GLU A 78 -7.37 24.81 -5.21
CA GLU A 78 -7.11 25.37 -6.55
C GLU A 78 -5.74 26.04 -6.62
N GLN A 79 -5.31 26.66 -5.53
CA GLN A 79 -3.94 27.16 -5.37
C GLN A 79 -3.41 26.78 -3.99
N ALA A 80 -2.40 25.92 -3.96
CA ALA A 80 -1.78 25.43 -2.73
C ALA A 80 -0.25 25.57 -2.75
N PRO A 81 0.29 26.74 -2.34
CA PRO A 81 1.71 26.83 -2.02
C PRO A 81 2.05 25.80 -0.93
N THR A 82 3.06 24.95 -1.14
CA THR A 82 3.41 23.85 -0.23
C THR A 82 3.54 24.31 1.22
N GLN A 83 4.11 25.50 1.44
CA GLN A 83 4.26 26.09 2.77
C GLN A 83 2.90 26.40 3.43
N MET A 84 1.93 26.89 2.66
CA MET A 84 0.59 27.21 3.17
C MET A 84 -0.24 25.97 3.44
N LEU A 85 -0.09 24.93 2.62
CA LEU A 85 -0.74 23.64 2.86
C LEU A 85 -0.27 23.03 4.20
N LEU A 86 1.03 23.09 4.50
CA LEU A 86 1.58 22.64 5.78
C LEU A 86 1.02 23.43 6.97
N GLN A 87 0.83 24.75 6.81
CA GLN A 87 0.26 25.59 7.87
C GLN A 87 -1.24 25.32 8.08
N LEU A 88 -2.00 25.12 6.99
CA LEU A 88 -3.40 24.71 7.08
C LEU A 88 -3.54 23.37 7.81
N LYS A 89 -2.69 22.40 7.48
CA LYS A 89 -2.64 21.11 8.16
C LYS A 89 -2.33 21.25 9.65
N ARG A 90 -1.39 22.13 10.02
CA ARG A 90 -1.08 22.41 11.44
C ARG A 90 -2.27 23.04 12.16
N PHE A 91 -2.93 24.01 11.55
CA PHE A 91 -4.12 24.67 12.09
C PHE A 91 -5.27 23.67 12.32
N LEU A 92 -5.55 22.80 11.36
CA LEU A 92 -6.57 21.77 11.49
C LEU A 92 -6.20 20.74 12.57
N LYS A 93 -4.91 20.39 12.67
CA LYS A 93 -4.40 19.48 13.71
C LYS A 93 -4.52 20.09 15.12
N SER A 94 -4.17 21.37 15.31
CA SER A 94 -4.29 22.04 16.61
C SER A 94 -5.75 22.17 17.05
N SER A 95 -6.66 22.26 16.09
CA SER A 95 -8.11 22.37 16.32
C SER A 95 -8.79 21.03 16.68
N ARG A 96 -8.02 19.92 16.77
CA ARG A 96 -8.50 18.57 17.16
C ARG A 96 -9.77 18.15 16.43
N ILE A 97 -9.76 18.28 15.10
CA ILE A 97 -10.87 17.81 14.27
C ILE A 97 -11.06 16.30 14.40
N LYS A 98 -12.33 15.87 14.44
CA LYS A 98 -12.72 14.45 14.57
C LYS A 98 -12.79 13.70 13.24
N VAL A 99 -12.68 14.41 12.12
CA VAL A 99 -12.71 13.85 10.76
C VAL A 99 -11.29 13.79 10.20
N GLY A 100 -11.02 12.80 9.35
CA GLY A 100 -9.82 12.79 8.52
C GLY A 100 -9.91 13.89 7.47
N VAL A 101 -8.79 14.39 6.96
CA VAL A 101 -8.74 15.40 5.91
C VAL A 101 -7.88 14.91 4.76
N LEU A 102 -8.40 15.00 3.54
CA LEU A 102 -7.64 14.82 2.31
C LEU A 102 -7.52 16.16 1.60
N PHE A 103 -6.29 16.54 1.28
CA PHE A 103 -6.01 17.71 0.46
C PHE A 103 -5.76 17.24 -0.98
N LEU A 104 -6.54 17.77 -1.91
CA LEU A 104 -6.52 17.41 -3.33
C LEU A 104 -6.14 18.65 -4.16
N ASP A 105 -5.54 18.46 -5.32
CA ASP A 105 -5.46 19.53 -6.34
C ASP A 105 -6.74 19.56 -7.20
N ASP A 106 -6.80 20.52 -8.13
CA ASP A 106 -7.89 20.67 -9.10
C ASP A 106 -8.06 19.45 -10.04
N GLY A 107 -6.97 18.73 -10.29
CA GLY A 107 -6.95 17.47 -11.03
C GLY A 107 -7.37 16.23 -10.22
N GLY A 108 -7.65 16.37 -8.93
CA GLY A 108 -8.01 15.26 -8.04
C GLY A 108 -6.82 14.43 -7.55
N ASN A 109 -5.58 14.89 -7.74
CA ASN A 109 -4.40 14.27 -7.15
C ASN A 109 -4.29 14.65 -5.67
N ILE A 110 -3.82 13.70 -4.85
CA ILE A 110 -3.63 13.92 -3.42
C ILE A 110 -2.36 14.73 -3.18
N LEU A 111 -2.53 15.92 -2.60
CA LEU A 111 -1.43 16.79 -2.16
C LEU A 111 -0.91 16.41 -0.77
N ASP A 112 -1.83 16.19 0.19
CA ASP A 112 -1.49 15.79 1.56
C ASP A 112 -2.72 15.16 2.26
N SER A 113 -2.54 14.63 3.46
CA SER A 113 -3.62 14.12 4.31
C SER A 113 -3.35 14.35 5.80
N LEU A 114 -4.43 14.49 6.58
CA LEU A 114 -4.43 14.59 8.03
C LEU A 114 -5.36 13.52 8.61
N LYS A 115 -4.81 12.53 9.32
CA LYS A 115 -5.60 11.50 10.01
C LYS A 115 -6.30 12.10 11.23
N SER A 116 -7.57 11.73 11.49
CA SER A 116 -8.25 12.08 12.74
C SER A 116 -7.63 11.33 13.93
N GLU A 117 -7.86 11.80 15.15
CA GLU A 117 -7.41 11.06 16.35
C GLU A 117 -8.13 9.71 16.49
N ALA A 118 -9.40 9.59 16.07
CA ALA A 118 -10.10 8.31 15.99
C ALA A 118 -9.48 7.37 14.94
N THR A 119 -8.90 7.93 13.88
CA THR A 119 -8.18 7.18 12.83
C THR A 119 -6.77 6.79 13.25
N ARG A 120 -6.18 7.40 14.29
CA ARG A 120 -4.89 6.96 14.84
C ARG A 120 -5.01 5.64 15.61
N GLU A 121 -6.15 5.39 16.25
CA GLU A 121 -6.44 4.15 16.97
C GLU A 121 -6.96 3.02 16.08
N THR A 122 -7.48 3.34 14.89
CA THR A 122 -7.94 2.34 13.90
C THR A 122 -6.89 2.03 12.83
N ALA A 123 -5.98 2.96 12.50
CA ALA A 123 -4.84 2.65 11.63
C ALA A 123 -3.85 1.64 12.24
N SER A 124 -3.90 1.43 13.56
CA SER A 124 -3.16 0.38 14.27
C SER A 124 -3.93 -0.93 14.42
N LYS A 125 -5.22 -1.00 14.04
CA LYS A 125 -6.06 -2.20 14.24
C LYS A 125 -6.38 -3.02 12.99
N ASP A 126 -6.15 -2.50 11.77
CA ASP A 126 -6.53 -3.22 10.53
C ASP A 126 -5.38 -3.97 9.82
N ALA A 127 -4.21 -4.08 10.43
CA ALA A 127 -3.12 -4.86 9.84
C ALA A 127 -2.19 -5.47 10.91
N ASP A 128 -2.76 -6.18 11.89
CA ASP A 128 -1.90 -7.01 12.72
C ASP A 128 -1.55 -8.30 11.97
N ILE A 129 -0.27 -8.51 11.71
CA ILE A 129 0.25 -9.74 11.07
C ILE A 129 -0.06 -10.97 11.96
N SER A 130 -0.38 -10.73 13.24
CA SER A 130 -0.94 -11.68 14.19
C SER A 130 -2.23 -12.33 13.70
N ASP A 131 -3.05 -11.63 12.91
CA ASP A 131 -4.36 -12.11 12.42
C ASP A 131 -4.26 -13.08 11.23
N ILE A 132 -3.04 -13.42 10.80
CA ILE A 132 -2.82 -14.48 9.81
C ILE A 132 -3.04 -15.82 10.49
N SER A 133 -4.25 -16.37 10.31
CA SER A 133 -4.68 -17.68 10.76
C SER A 133 -5.20 -18.48 9.58
N THR A 134 -4.40 -19.40 9.07
CA THR A 134 -4.74 -20.28 7.94
C THR A 134 -4.55 -21.74 8.36
N PRO A 135 -5.51 -22.33 9.10
CA PRO A 135 -5.40 -23.71 9.56
C PRO A 135 -5.37 -24.72 8.40
N ASP A 136 -5.96 -24.39 7.25
CA ASP A 136 -6.09 -25.28 6.09
C ASP A 136 -4.93 -25.19 5.08
N ILE A 137 -3.91 -24.36 5.35
CA ILE A 137 -2.80 -24.11 4.42
C ILE A 137 -1.50 -24.55 5.07
N ALA A 138 -0.68 -25.29 4.32
CA ALA A 138 0.62 -25.75 4.79
C ALA A 138 1.47 -24.58 5.34
N PRO A 139 1.97 -24.67 6.58
CA PRO A 139 2.76 -23.60 7.23
C PRO A 139 3.94 -23.14 6.39
N SER A 140 4.57 -24.06 5.65
CA SER A 140 5.70 -23.79 4.76
C SER A 140 5.39 -22.81 3.62
N ALA A 141 4.13 -22.63 3.24
CA ALA A 141 3.71 -21.70 2.18
C ALA A 141 3.41 -20.29 2.74
N VAL A 142 2.99 -20.21 4.00
CA VAL A 142 2.52 -18.96 4.64
C VAL A 142 3.63 -18.27 5.44
N GLU A 143 4.52 -19.04 6.08
CA GLU A 143 5.64 -18.50 6.84
C GLU A 143 6.54 -17.52 6.06
N PRO A 144 6.93 -17.77 4.79
CA PRO A 144 7.77 -16.85 4.03
C PRO A 144 7.09 -15.48 3.83
N LEU A 145 5.78 -15.48 3.55
CA LEU A 145 4.97 -14.27 3.42
C LEU A 145 4.87 -13.52 4.74
N LYS A 146 4.60 -14.23 5.86
CA LYS A 146 4.54 -13.65 7.20
C LYS A 146 5.86 -12.97 7.60
N ARG A 147 7.01 -13.60 7.28
CA ARG A 147 8.34 -13.02 7.52
C ARG A 147 8.63 -11.78 6.66
N ARG A 148 8.14 -11.74 5.41
CA ARG A 148 8.28 -10.56 4.54
C ARG A 148 7.42 -9.41 5.06
N LEU A 149 6.15 -9.67 5.38
CA LEU A 149 5.25 -8.66 5.94
C LEU A 149 5.80 -8.03 7.22
N LYS A 150 6.37 -8.82 8.14
CA LYS A 150 6.98 -8.31 9.38
C LYS A 150 8.16 -7.37 9.13
N ARG A 151 8.91 -7.58 8.05
CA ARG A 151 10.05 -6.72 7.66
C ARG A 151 9.60 -5.42 6.99
N ILE A 152 8.46 -5.46 6.29
CA ILE A 152 7.89 -4.34 5.53
C ILE A 152 7.10 -3.39 6.45
N GLN A 153 6.35 -3.93 7.42
CA GLN A 153 5.49 -3.16 8.33
C GLN A 153 6.18 -1.94 8.97
N PRO A 154 7.38 -2.04 9.60
CA PRO A 154 8.04 -0.86 10.16
C PRO A 154 8.52 0.13 9.10
N ARG A 155 8.82 -0.32 7.88
CA ARG A 155 9.24 0.54 6.76
C ARG A 155 8.08 1.32 6.16
N ILE A 156 6.87 0.76 6.18
CA ILE A 156 5.66 1.47 5.76
C ILE A 156 5.46 2.71 6.63
N ALA A 157 5.66 2.61 7.94
CA ALA A 157 5.53 3.73 8.88
C ALA A 157 6.50 4.90 8.60
N LEU A 158 7.59 4.66 7.86
CA LEU A 158 8.56 5.68 7.45
C LEU A 158 8.18 6.36 6.12
N ALA A 159 7.17 5.86 5.42
CA ALA A 159 6.73 6.44 4.15
C ALA A 159 5.99 7.78 4.37
N PRO A 160 6.07 8.72 3.40
CA PRO A 160 5.31 9.96 3.45
C PRO A 160 3.81 9.68 3.42
N GLY A 161 3.03 10.42 4.22
CA GLY A 161 1.64 10.10 4.60
C GLY A 161 0.72 9.52 3.52
N PRO A 162 0.63 10.08 2.30
CA PRO A 162 -0.21 9.51 1.23
C PRO A 162 0.21 8.11 0.79
N LEU A 163 1.51 7.83 0.78
CA LEU A 163 2.05 6.54 0.40
C LEU A 163 1.97 5.54 1.55
N GLU A 164 2.25 5.98 2.79
CA GLU A 164 2.03 5.17 4.00
C GLU A 164 0.60 4.60 4.07
N LEU A 165 -0.42 5.44 3.80
CA LEU A 165 -1.82 5.02 3.77
C LEU A 165 -2.11 3.98 2.69
N LYS A 166 -1.60 4.18 1.47
CA LYS A 166 -1.77 3.22 0.36
C LYS A 166 -1.08 1.89 0.68
N LEU A 167 0.11 1.94 1.26
CA LEU A 167 0.89 0.76 1.63
C LEU A 167 0.24 0.00 2.80
N ASN A 168 -0.33 0.68 3.80
CA ASN A 168 -1.08 0.03 4.88
C ASN A 168 -2.35 -0.66 4.36
N ARG A 169 -3.09 -0.02 3.43
CA ARG A 169 -4.24 -0.67 2.76
C ARG A 169 -3.80 -1.89 1.95
N ALA A 170 -2.69 -1.80 1.23
CA ALA A 170 -2.12 -2.93 0.49
C ALA A 170 -1.65 -4.05 1.44
N LEU A 171 -1.11 -3.70 2.61
CA LEU A 171 -0.72 -4.63 3.66
C LEU A 171 -1.93 -5.41 4.20
N GLY A 172 -3.01 -4.71 4.59
CA GLY A 172 -4.25 -5.34 5.05
C GLY A 172 -4.91 -6.23 3.98
N LYS A 173 -4.93 -5.77 2.72
CA LYS A 173 -5.39 -6.59 1.58
C LYS A 173 -4.53 -7.85 1.40
N THR A 174 -3.23 -7.75 1.62
CA THR A 174 -2.33 -8.93 1.56
C THR A 174 -2.68 -9.94 2.66
N VAL A 175 -2.91 -9.48 3.90
CA VAL A 175 -3.32 -10.34 5.02
C VAL A 175 -4.64 -11.05 4.70
N SER A 176 -5.62 -10.33 4.14
CA SER A 176 -6.89 -10.90 3.69
C SER A 176 -6.70 -11.95 2.59
N LEU A 177 -5.83 -11.71 1.60
CA LEU A 177 -5.51 -12.67 0.54
C LEU A 177 -4.82 -13.93 1.08
N ILE A 178 -3.95 -13.80 2.09
CA ILE A 178 -3.32 -14.94 2.76
C ILE A 178 -4.38 -15.77 3.49
N ASN A 179 -5.25 -15.12 4.28
CA ASN A 179 -6.34 -15.78 4.99
C ASN A 179 -7.33 -16.47 4.05
N ALA A 180 -7.54 -15.91 2.85
CA ALA A 180 -8.36 -16.51 1.79
C ALA A 180 -7.62 -17.59 0.96
N GLY A 181 -6.37 -17.91 1.28
CA GLY A 181 -5.56 -18.90 0.56
C GLY A 181 -5.09 -18.50 -0.84
N ARG A 182 -5.26 -17.24 -1.22
CA ARG A 182 -4.83 -16.66 -2.51
C ARG A 182 -3.37 -16.24 -2.43
N LEU A 183 -2.48 -17.20 -2.16
CA LEU A 183 -1.06 -16.95 -1.86
C LEU A 183 -0.31 -16.27 -3.01
N GLN A 184 -0.64 -16.61 -4.25
CA GLN A 184 0.03 -16.05 -5.43
C GLN A 184 -0.28 -14.56 -5.64
N GLU A 185 -1.50 -14.16 -5.32
CA GLU A 185 -1.92 -12.76 -5.36
C GLU A 185 -1.35 -11.98 -4.17
N ALA A 186 -1.32 -12.60 -2.99
CA ALA A 186 -0.64 -12.06 -1.84
C ALA A 186 0.85 -11.81 -2.14
N GLU A 187 1.54 -12.76 -2.77
CA GLU A 187 2.95 -12.61 -3.19
C GLU A 187 3.17 -11.44 -4.15
N THR A 188 2.28 -11.30 -5.13
CA THR A 188 2.33 -10.20 -6.09
C THR A 188 2.15 -8.86 -5.38
N LEU A 189 1.20 -8.78 -4.45
CA LEU A 189 0.93 -7.57 -3.70
C LEU A 189 2.10 -7.20 -2.76
N VAL A 190 2.72 -8.19 -2.10
CA VAL A 190 3.94 -7.99 -1.31
C VAL A 190 5.07 -7.42 -2.16
N LEU A 191 5.28 -7.96 -3.37
CA LEU A 191 6.31 -7.46 -4.29
C LEU A 191 6.08 -5.98 -4.68
N VAL A 192 4.82 -5.60 -4.92
CA VAL A 192 4.46 -4.20 -5.24
C VAL A 192 4.73 -3.27 -4.07
N ILE A 193 4.41 -3.71 -2.84
CA ILE A 193 4.69 -2.94 -1.62
C ILE A 193 6.21 -2.78 -1.44
N GLU A 194 7.00 -3.84 -1.62
CA GLU A 194 8.46 -3.80 -1.55
C GLU A 194 9.07 -2.84 -2.57
N ARG A 195 8.62 -2.88 -3.83
CA ARG A 195 9.07 -1.94 -4.87
C ARG A 195 8.71 -0.49 -4.55
N SER A 196 7.50 -0.27 -4.05
CA SER A 196 7.03 1.07 -3.67
C SER A 196 7.83 1.65 -2.50
N LEU A 197 8.28 0.80 -1.57
CA LEU A 197 9.17 1.19 -0.49
C LEU A 197 10.61 1.43 -0.99
N ALA A 198 11.11 0.60 -1.90
CA ALA A 198 12.44 0.77 -2.49
C ALA A 198 12.56 2.10 -3.26
N ALA A 199 11.51 2.50 -3.97
CA ALA A 199 11.45 3.77 -4.71
C ALA A 199 11.52 5.03 -3.81
N LEU A 200 11.30 4.90 -2.49
CA LEU A 200 11.34 6.03 -1.56
C LEU A 200 12.74 6.47 -1.14
N GLY A 201 13.78 5.65 -1.40
CA GLY A 201 15.18 6.06 -1.27
C GLY A 201 15.64 6.50 0.13
N LYS A 202 14.87 6.26 1.20
CA LYS A 202 15.27 6.54 2.59
C LYS A 202 15.24 5.25 3.41
N ASP A 203 16.44 4.80 3.76
CA ASP A 203 16.83 3.63 4.56
C ASP A 203 16.92 2.26 3.85
N ARG A 204 17.88 2.22 2.92
CA ARG A 204 18.84 1.15 2.57
C ARG A 204 18.36 -0.31 2.68
N GLU A 205 17.88 -0.82 1.55
CA GLU A 205 18.53 -1.90 0.80
C GLU A 205 18.48 -1.47 -0.67
N ASP A 206 19.61 -1.46 -1.38
CA ASP A 206 19.63 -1.10 -2.80
C ASP A 206 18.55 -1.89 -3.54
N GLU A 207 17.84 -1.25 -4.45
CA GLU A 207 16.78 -1.87 -5.26
C GLU A 207 17.28 -3.18 -5.89
N ASP A 208 18.52 -3.16 -6.34
CA ASP A 208 19.24 -4.29 -6.93
C ASP A 208 19.48 -5.44 -5.92
N SER A 209 19.72 -5.13 -4.64
CA SER A 209 19.86 -6.13 -3.57
C SER A 209 18.51 -6.75 -3.15
N THR A 210 17.45 -5.95 -3.15
CA THR A 210 16.08 -6.38 -2.86
C THR A 210 15.55 -7.26 -3.99
N LEU A 211 15.79 -6.87 -5.24
CA LEU A 211 15.45 -7.65 -6.44
C LEU A 211 16.23 -8.97 -6.50
N LYS A 212 17.55 -8.95 -6.27
CA LYS A 212 18.38 -10.17 -6.22
C LYS A 212 17.94 -11.10 -5.10
N ARG A 213 17.50 -10.59 -3.94
CA ARG A 213 16.97 -11.42 -2.84
C ARG A 213 15.58 -11.98 -3.17
N GLY A 214 14.68 -11.17 -3.69
CA GLY A 214 13.35 -11.62 -4.13
C GLY A 214 13.42 -12.69 -5.21
N GLN A 215 14.34 -12.52 -6.17
CA GLN A 215 14.67 -13.54 -7.16
C GLN A 215 15.24 -14.79 -6.50
N ARG A 216 16.22 -14.69 -5.60
CA ARG A 216 16.76 -15.86 -4.87
C ARG A 216 15.70 -16.61 -4.06
N GLU A 217 14.76 -15.90 -3.42
CA GLU A 217 13.67 -16.51 -2.67
C GLU A 217 12.64 -17.19 -3.59
N SER A 218 12.34 -16.59 -4.76
CA SER A 218 11.50 -17.19 -5.81
C SER A 218 12.17 -18.40 -6.47
N ASP A 219 13.47 -18.31 -6.74
CA ASP A 219 14.29 -19.38 -7.31
C ASP A 219 14.44 -20.54 -6.31
N GLN A 220 14.56 -20.24 -5.01
CA GLN A 220 14.54 -21.27 -3.97
C GLN A 220 13.17 -21.95 -3.84
N ARG A 221 12.07 -21.19 -3.96
CA ARG A 221 10.71 -21.77 -3.96
C ARG A 221 10.45 -22.63 -5.19
N SER A 222 10.85 -22.17 -6.37
CA SER A 222 10.72 -22.94 -7.60
C SER A 222 11.64 -24.17 -7.60
N LEU A 223 12.86 -24.07 -7.08
CA LEU A 223 13.76 -25.22 -6.88
C LEU A 223 13.17 -26.23 -5.88
N GLY A 224 12.63 -25.76 -4.75
CA GLY A 224 11.94 -26.62 -3.77
C GLY A 224 10.70 -27.31 -4.35
N ALA A 225 9.90 -26.60 -5.14
CA ALA A 225 8.74 -27.15 -5.84
C ALA A 225 9.16 -28.19 -6.89
N GLN A 226 10.22 -27.91 -7.66
CA GLN A 226 10.75 -28.84 -8.65
C GLN A 226 11.39 -30.09 -8.01
N ILE A 227 12.05 -29.96 -6.85
CA ILE A 227 12.54 -31.13 -6.10
C ILE A 227 11.38 -32.01 -5.62
N LYS A 228 10.32 -31.42 -5.06
CA LYS A 228 9.12 -32.17 -4.66
C LYS A 228 8.47 -32.87 -5.86
N ARG A 229 8.39 -32.19 -7.01
CA ARG A 229 7.88 -32.78 -8.26
C ARG A 229 8.74 -33.96 -8.71
N ALA A 230 10.06 -33.81 -8.72
CA ALA A 230 10.99 -34.89 -9.08
C ALA A 230 10.86 -36.11 -8.13
N GLN A 231 10.69 -35.88 -6.83
CA GLN A 231 10.44 -36.95 -5.85
C GLN A 231 9.09 -37.65 -6.09
N GLY A 232 8.04 -36.89 -6.41
CA GLY A 232 6.74 -37.46 -6.80
C GLY A 232 6.87 -38.33 -8.05
N LEU A 233 7.55 -37.84 -9.09
CA LEU A 233 7.82 -38.61 -10.31
C LEU A 233 8.63 -39.87 -10.05
N GLN A 234 9.60 -39.83 -9.14
CA GLN A 234 10.35 -41.02 -8.73
C GLN A 234 9.45 -42.10 -8.12
N ALA A 235 8.46 -41.72 -7.32
CA ALA A 235 7.48 -42.66 -6.79
C ALA A 235 6.60 -43.29 -7.89
N HIS A 236 6.25 -42.53 -8.93
CA HIS A 236 5.49 -43.04 -10.08
C HIS A 236 6.35 -43.92 -11.01
N VAL A 237 7.59 -43.54 -11.27
CA VAL A 237 8.55 -44.35 -12.06
C VAL A 237 8.85 -45.68 -11.38
N ALA A 238 8.94 -45.71 -10.04
CA ALA A 238 9.14 -46.95 -9.29
C ALA A 238 8.00 -47.99 -9.50
N ARG A 239 6.82 -47.54 -9.93
CA ARG A 239 5.64 -48.38 -10.21
C ARG A 239 5.52 -48.77 -11.69
N ALA A 240 6.38 -48.26 -12.57
CA ALA A 240 6.35 -48.58 -14.00
C ALA A 240 6.95 -49.97 -14.29
N PRO A 241 6.42 -50.73 -15.26
CA PRO A 241 6.91 -52.08 -15.57
C PRO A 241 8.17 -52.10 -16.45
N GLY A 242 9.08 -53.04 -16.14
CA GLY A 242 10.14 -53.51 -17.04
C GLY A 242 11.12 -52.44 -17.55
N PRO A 243 11.62 -52.55 -18.81
CA PRO A 243 12.72 -51.72 -19.34
C PRO A 243 12.38 -50.23 -19.49
N ALA A 244 11.10 -49.86 -19.40
CA ALA A 244 10.68 -48.47 -19.33
C ALA A 244 11.08 -47.81 -17.99
N ARG A 245 11.07 -48.56 -16.89
CA ARG A 245 11.48 -48.09 -15.57
C ARG A 245 12.93 -47.64 -15.54
N ASP A 246 13.84 -48.40 -16.15
CA ASP A 246 15.28 -48.08 -16.14
C ASP A 246 15.57 -46.79 -16.94
N ARG A 247 14.93 -46.63 -18.10
CA ARG A 247 15.02 -45.41 -18.92
C ARG A 247 14.47 -44.18 -18.19
N LEU A 248 13.33 -44.33 -17.53
CA LEU A 248 12.72 -43.25 -16.74
C LEU A 248 13.54 -42.92 -15.49
N THR A 249 14.18 -43.91 -14.87
CA THR A 249 15.08 -43.71 -13.72
C THR A 249 16.32 -42.91 -14.14
N GLN A 250 16.91 -43.23 -15.30
CA GLN A 250 18.01 -42.43 -15.87
C GLN A 250 17.58 -41.00 -16.20
N ALA A 251 16.36 -40.81 -16.73
CA ALA A 251 15.81 -39.49 -17.00
C ALA A 251 15.60 -38.67 -15.71
N ILE A 252 15.14 -39.31 -14.62
CA ILE A 252 15.05 -38.68 -13.29
C ILE A 252 16.44 -38.26 -12.79
N HIS A 253 17.45 -39.11 -12.92
CA HIS A 253 18.82 -38.74 -12.53
C HIS A 253 19.36 -37.55 -13.33
N LYS A 254 19.02 -37.46 -14.62
CA LYS A 254 19.34 -36.30 -15.46
C LYS A 254 18.62 -35.03 -14.98
N ALA A 255 17.33 -35.11 -14.67
CA ALA A 255 16.57 -33.99 -14.09
C ALA A 255 17.14 -33.57 -12.72
N ALA A 256 17.50 -34.51 -11.85
CA ALA A 256 18.14 -34.24 -10.57
C ALA A 256 19.51 -33.56 -10.73
N ARG A 257 20.28 -33.90 -11.77
CA ARG A 257 21.55 -33.24 -12.10
C ARG A 257 21.33 -31.79 -12.55
N LEU A 258 20.29 -31.53 -13.34
CA LEU A 258 19.91 -30.17 -13.76
C LEU A 258 19.44 -29.31 -12.58
N LEU A 259 18.67 -29.89 -11.64
CA LEU A 259 18.30 -29.24 -10.38
C LEU A 259 19.52 -28.90 -9.51
N LYS A 260 20.51 -29.80 -9.42
CA LYS A 260 21.78 -29.54 -8.73
C LYS A 260 22.59 -28.42 -9.39
N GLN A 261 22.51 -28.29 -10.71
CA GLN A 261 23.15 -27.23 -11.49
C GLN A 261 22.36 -25.92 -11.51
N ARG A 262 21.20 -25.86 -10.84
CA ARG A 262 20.26 -24.73 -10.82
C ARG A 262 19.68 -24.37 -12.20
N ASP A 263 19.70 -25.29 -13.15
CA ASP A 263 19.00 -25.15 -14.42
C ASP A 263 17.52 -25.54 -14.25
N LEU A 264 16.72 -24.59 -13.79
CA LEU A 264 15.30 -24.77 -13.49
C LEU A 264 14.44 -24.99 -14.74
N ASN A 265 14.84 -24.42 -15.88
CA ASN A 265 14.11 -24.58 -17.14
C ASN A 265 14.42 -25.95 -17.76
N GLY A 266 15.70 -26.32 -17.83
CA GLY A 266 16.10 -27.65 -18.31
C GLY A 266 15.57 -28.79 -17.44
N ALA A 267 15.55 -28.60 -16.11
CA ALA A 267 14.95 -29.57 -15.19
C ALA A 267 13.43 -29.71 -15.41
N LYS A 268 12.72 -28.61 -15.63
CA LYS A 268 11.29 -28.61 -15.92
C LYS A 268 10.98 -29.37 -17.22
N ASP A 269 11.69 -29.08 -18.30
CA ASP A 269 11.50 -29.75 -19.58
C ASP A 269 11.80 -31.25 -19.51
N ALA A 270 12.82 -31.63 -18.73
CA ALA A 270 13.14 -33.03 -18.48
C ALA A 270 12.02 -33.75 -17.70
N MET A 271 11.47 -33.11 -16.66
CA MET A 271 10.36 -33.64 -15.87
C MET A 271 9.07 -33.74 -16.67
N ASP A 272 8.74 -32.76 -17.51
CA ASP A 272 7.55 -32.79 -18.37
C ASP A 272 7.64 -33.93 -19.42
N LYS A 273 8.85 -34.26 -19.90
CA LYS A 273 9.07 -35.45 -20.76
C LYS A 273 8.87 -36.77 -20.01
N ILE A 274 9.28 -36.84 -18.74
CA ILE A 274 9.07 -38.01 -17.88
C ILE A 274 7.59 -38.21 -17.61
N GLU A 275 6.84 -37.13 -17.31
CA GLU A 275 5.39 -37.17 -17.12
C GLU A 275 4.65 -37.65 -18.39
N LYS A 276 5.04 -37.14 -19.56
CA LYS A 276 4.48 -37.60 -20.85
C LYS A 276 4.76 -39.08 -21.10
N ALA A 277 5.97 -39.55 -20.79
CA ALA A 277 6.32 -40.95 -20.96
C ALA A 277 5.57 -41.87 -19.97
N LEU A 278 5.38 -41.42 -18.72
CA LEU A 278 4.58 -42.13 -17.71
C LEU A 278 3.11 -42.20 -18.10
N THR A 279 2.53 -41.12 -18.61
CA THR A 279 1.13 -41.10 -19.09
C THR A 279 0.92 -41.95 -20.33
N SER A 280 1.96 -42.18 -21.14
CA SER A 280 1.91 -43.12 -22.28
C SER A 280 2.10 -44.60 -21.91
N LEU A 281 2.43 -44.90 -20.65
CA LEU A 281 2.64 -46.26 -20.12
C LEU A 281 1.46 -46.77 -19.29
N VAL A 282 0.52 -45.88 -18.95
CA VAL A 282 -0.80 -46.20 -18.36
C VAL A 282 -1.78 -46.40 -19.49
#